data_AF-A0A8D8G045-F1
#
_entry.id   AF-A0A8D8G045-F1
#
_cell.length_a   1.000
_cell.length_b   1.000
_cell.length_c   1.000
_cell.angle_alpha   90.00
_cell.angle_beta   90.00
_cell.angle_gamma   90.00
#
_symmetry.space_group_name_H-M   'P 1'
#
loop_
_entity.id
_entity.type
_entity.pdbx_description
1 polymer ?
#
loop_
_entity_poly.entity_id
_entity_poly.type
_entity_poly.pdbx_seq_one_letter_code
_entity_poly.pdbx_strand_id
1 'polypeptide(L)'
;EGVVLSEKVKNTTDRYTDLVQASDNIGHVLNESRQGLRHLVLTYQDLVSWMENMENRLQRFRIIPVHTEKLLEQMDVLVELNEDIASRSPNVESTVEAGSELMKHISSDEALQLKDKLDS
;
A
#
# COMPACT_ATOMS: atom_id res chain seq x y z
N GLU A 1 -30.80 -49.38 11.76
CA GLU A 1 -30.59 -48.09 12.46
C GLU A 1 -29.13 -47.66 12.57
N GLY A 2 -28.18 -48.56 12.87
CA GLY A 2 -26.74 -48.18 13.00
C GLY A 2 -26.05 -47.63 11.75
N VAL A 3 -26.46 -48.05 10.54
CA VAL A 3 -25.89 -47.57 9.26
C VAL A 3 -26.23 -46.09 9.01
N VAL A 4 -27.48 -45.70 9.29
CA VAL A 4 -27.97 -44.31 9.12
C VAL A 4 -27.29 -43.36 10.11
N LEU A 5 -27.04 -43.84 11.34
CA LEU A 5 -26.31 -43.06 12.35
C LEU A 5 -24.85 -42.84 11.93
N SER A 6 -24.19 -43.88 11.41
CA SER A 6 -22.82 -43.79 10.90
C SER A 6 -22.69 -42.81 9.73
N GLU A 7 -23.64 -42.84 8.79
CA GLU A 7 -23.67 -41.92 7.66
C GLU A 7 -23.89 -40.46 8.09
N LYS A 8 -24.74 -40.23 9.10
CA LYS A 8 -24.99 -38.89 9.65
C LYS A 8 -23.79 -38.34 10.43
N VAL A 9 -23.09 -39.20 11.17
CA VAL A 9 -21.83 -38.83 11.84
C VAL A 9 -20.76 -38.48 10.82
N LYS A 10 -20.59 -39.29 9.77
CA LYS A 10 -19.64 -39.02 8.69
C LYS A 10 -19.95 -37.68 8.01
N ASN A 11 -21.20 -37.43 7.63
CA ASN A 11 -21.61 -36.17 7.02
C ASN A 11 -21.32 -34.95 7.94
N THR A 12 -21.55 -35.10 9.25
CA THR A 12 -21.29 -34.03 10.22
C THR A 12 -19.79 -33.77 10.36
N THR A 13 -18.96 -34.82 10.37
CA THR A 13 -17.50 -34.71 10.39
C THR A 13 -16.94 -34.07 9.13
N ASP A 14 -17.46 -34.44 7.95
CA ASP A 14 -17.05 -33.86 6.67
C ASP A 14 -17.36 -32.35 6.66
N ARG A 15 -18.59 -31.96 7.03
CA ARG A 15 -18.98 -30.55 7.13
C ARG A 15 -18.18 -29.76 8.16
N TYR A 16 -17.83 -30.38 9.28
CA TYR A 16 -16.98 -29.73 10.29
C TYR A 16 -15.55 -29.52 9.75
N THR A 17 -15.02 -30.49 9.01
CA THR A 17 -13.71 -30.39 8.36
C THR A 17 -13.71 -29.26 7.32
N ASP A 18 -14.73 -29.19 6.47
CA ASP A 18 -14.92 -28.10 5.51
C ASP A 18 -15.00 -26.73 6.20
N LEU A 19 -15.74 -26.65 7.31
CA LEU A 19 -15.87 -25.41 8.08
C LEU A 19 -14.54 -24.99 8.72
N VAL A 20 -13.78 -25.93 9.30
CA VAL A 20 -12.47 -25.66 9.88
C VAL A 20 -11.51 -25.16 8.79
N GLN A 21 -11.51 -25.80 7.62
CA GLN A 21 -10.66 -25.39 6.51
C GLN A 21 -11.05 -24.02 5.94
N ALA A 22 -12.35 -23.72 5.85
CA ALA A 22 -12.82 -22.39 5.50
C ALA A 22 -12.39 -21.33 6.55
N SER A 23 -12.48 -21.65 7.83
CA SER A 23 -12.05 -20.76 8.91
C SER A 23 -10.55 -20.48 8.87
N ASP A 24 -9.73 -21.50 8.59
CA ASP A 24 -8.28 -21.37 8.49
C ASP A 24 -7.88 -20.51 7.28
N ASN A 25 -8.53 -20.73 6.13
CA ASN A 25 -8.35 -19.91 4.93
C ASN A 25 -8.71 -18.44 5.18
N ILE A 26 -9.83 -18.17 5.87
CA ILE A 26 -10.21 -16.80 6.24
C ILE A 26 -9.17 -16.18 7.18
N GLY A 27 -8.68 -16.95 8.15
CA GLY A 27 -7.61 -16.50 9.05
C GLY A 27 -6.33 -16.13 8.31
N HIS A 28 -5.94 -16.92 7.31
CA HIS A 28 -4.78 -16.64 6.47
C HIS A 28 -4.95 -15.34 5.68
N VAL A 29 -6.06 -15.19 4.95
CA VAL A 29 -6.33 -14.01 4.12
C VAL A 29 -6.42 -12.74 4.97
N LEU A 30 -7.05 -12.79 6.14
CA LEU A 30 -7.10 -11.64 7.06
C LEU A 30 -5.71 -11.25 7.56
N ASN A 31 -4.85 -12.23 7.86
CA ASN A 31 -3.50 -11.94 8.33
C ASN A 31 -2.62 -11.34 7.22
N GLU A 32 -2.70 -11.87 6.00
CA GLU A 32 -2.00 -11.34 4.82
C GLU A 32 -2.46 -9.92 4.51
N SER A 33 -3.78 -9.69 4.46
CA SER A 33 -4.34 -8.37 4.24
C SER A 33 -3.87 -7.37 5.31
N ARG A 34 -3.92 -7.74 6.60
CA ARG A 34 -3.45 -6.88 7.69
C ARG A 34 -1.98 -6.51 7.52
N GLN A 35 -1.14 -7.46 7.12
CA GLN A 35 0.29 -7.21 6.90
C GLN A 35 0.51 -6.26 5.73
N GLY A 36 -0.17 -6.48 4.60
CA GLY A 36 -0.08 -5.60 3.45
C GLY A 36 -0.62 -4.20 3.74
N LEU A 37 -1.75 -4.06 4.42
CA LEU A 37 -2.29 -2.76 4.84
C LEU A 37 -1.30 -2.00 5.72
N ARG A 38 -0.66 -2.69 6.67
CA ARG A 38 0.37 -2.07 7.51
C ARG A 38 1.56 -1.60 6.67
N HIS A 39 2.02 -2.40 5.73
CA HIS A 39 3.11 -2.03 4.84
C HIS A 39 2.75 -0.81 4.00
N LEU A 40 1.58 -0.82 3.36
CA LEU A 40 1.06 0.28 2.55
C LEU A 40 0.94 1.59 3.34
N VAL A 41 0.40 1.53 4.57
CA VAL A 41 0.25 2.74 5.40
C VAL A 41 1.61 3.35 5.73
N LEU A 42 2.62 2.52 6.05
CA LEU A 42 3.96 3.01 6.36
C LEU A 42 4.64 3.61 5.12
N THR A 43 4.60 2.90 3.99
CA THR A 43 5.22 3.40 2.75
C THR A 43 4.55 4.67 2.25
N TYR A 44 3.22 4.78 2.37
CA TYR A 44 2.49 5.98 2.04
C TYR A 44 2.87 7.16 2.95
N GLN A 45 2.96 6.95 4.27
CA GLN A 45 3.37 8.00 5.21
C GLN A 45 4.79 8.50 4.94
N ASP A 46 5.71 7.58 4.66
CA ASP A 46 7.09 7.92 4.29
C ASP A 46 7.12 8.73 2.99
N LEU A 47 6.31 8.35 2.00
CA LEU A 47 6.21 9.06 0.73
C LEU A 47 5.67 10.48 0.91
N VAL A 48 4.57 10.64 1.67
CA VAL A 48 4.00 11.95 1.98
C VAL A 48 5.03 12.85 2.66
N SER A 49 5.70 12.33 3.69
CA SER A 49 6.74 13.07 4.41
C SER A 49 7.90 13.50 3.49
N TRP A 50 8.29 12.63 2.56
CA TRP A 50 9.30 12.95 1.56
C TRP A 50 8.82 14.03 0.57
N MET A 51 7.58 13.93 0.08
CA MET A 51 7.00 14.91 -0.84
C MET A 51 6.92 16.30 -0.18
N GLU A 52 6.49 16.39 1.07
CA GLU A 52 6.47 17.64 1.83
C GLU A 52 7.88 18.24 1.99
N ASN A 53 8.88 17.40 2.27
CA ASN A 53 10.27 17.86 2.35
C ASN A 53 10.79 18.37 1.00
N MET A 54 10.49 17.65 -0.08
CA MET A 54 10.86 18.01 -1.44
C MET A 54 10.20 19.33 -1.86
N GLU A 55 8.91 19.51 -1.57
CA GLU A 55 8.19 20.76 -1.82
C GLU A 55 8.83 21.93 -1.07
N ASN A 56 9.15 21.75 0.21
CA ASN A 56 9.85 22.78 1.00
C ASN A 56 11.23 23.13 0.41
N ARG A 57 11.97 22.16 -0.11
CA ARG A 57 13.25 22.40 -0.81
C ARG A 57 12.99 23.22 -2.07
N LEU A 58 12.04 22.83 -2.91
CA LEU A 58 11.69 23.52 -4.15
C LEU A 58 11.18 24.95 -3.93
N GLN A 59 10.40 25.20 -2.88
CA GLN A 59 9.92 26.55 -2.54
C GLN A 59 11.07 27.53 -2.27
N ARG A 60 12.20 27.07 -1.73
CA ARG A 60 13.39 27.91 -1.48
C ARG A 60 14.06 28.39 -2.78
N PHE A 61 13.93 27.61 -3.85
CA PHE A 61 14.49 27.94 -5.17
C PHE A 61 13.53 28.76 -6.05
N ARG A 62 12.33 29.08 -5.55
CA ARG A 62 11.36 29.91 -6.28
C ARG A 62 11.81 31.36 -6.46
N ILE A 63 12.78 31.82 -5.65
CA ILE A 63 13.38 33.14 -5.75
C ILE A 63 14.64 33.04 -6.63
N ILE A 64 14.56 33.65 -7.82
CA ILE A 64 15.65 33.67 -8.79
C ILE A 64 16.72 34.69 -8.35
N PRO A 65 17.98 34.28 -8.20
CA PRO A 65 19.07 35.16 -7.81
C PRO A 65 19.46 36.06 -8.98
N VAL A 66 19.74 37.33 -8.67
CA VAL A 66 20.13 38.35 -9.66
C VAL A 66 21.58 38.14 -10.19
N HIS A 67 22.40 37.40 -9.45
CA HIS A 67 23.79 37.14 -9.78
C HIS A 67 23.93 35.82 -10.54
N THR A 68 24.67 35.84 -11.66
CA THR A 68 24.84 34.70 -12.57
C THR A 68 25.52 33.49 -11.94
N GLU A 69 26.50 33.68 -11.05
CA GLU A 69 27.14 32.57 -10.32
C GLU A 69 26.15 31.83 -9.42
N LYS A 70 25.31 32.58 -8.68
CA LYS A 70 24.27 32.00 -7.83
C LYS A 70 23.16 31.32 -8.63
N LEU A 71 22.93 31.76 -9.87
CA LEU A 71 21.98 31.13 -10.77
C LEU A 71 22.48 29.76 -11.25
N LEU A 72 23.78 29.64 -11.56
CA LEU A 72 24.39 28.38 -11.94
C LEU A 72 24.38 27.38 -10.77
N GLU A 73 24.75 27.82 -9.55
CA GLU A 73 24.65 26.98 -8.35
C GLU A 73 23.21 26.48 -8.11
N GLN A 74 22.21 27.35 -8.28
CA GLN A 74 20.81 26.92 -8.16
C GLN A 74 20.41 25.91 -9.25
N MET A 75 20.92 26.06 -10.47
CA MET A 75 20.63 25.15 -11.56
C MET A 75 21.18 23.75 -11.29
N ASP A 76 22.42 23.65 -10.80
CA ASP A 76 23.03 22.36 -10.44
C ASP A 76 22.23 21.65 -9.34
N VAL A 77 21.81 22.39 -8.30
CA VAL A 77 20.98 21.82 -7.23
C VAL A 77 19.59 21.41 -7.73
N LEU A 78 18.99 22.15 -8.66
CA LEU A 78 17.71 21.78 -9.27
C LEU A 78 17.82 20.53 -10.14
N VAL A 79 18.96 20.28 -10.79
CA VAL A 79 19.22 19.03 -11.53
C VAL A 79 19.31 17.86 -10.55
N GLU A 80 20.07 17.98 -9.46
CA GLU A 80 20.17 16.95 -8.42
C GLU A 80 18.80 16.63 -7.81
N LEU A 81 17.99 17.67 -7.52
CA LEU A 81 16.61 17.50 -7.05
C LEU A 81 15.74 16.75 -8.07
N ASN A 82 15.93 17.00 -9.36
CA ASN A 82 15.18 16.31 -10.42
C ASN A 82 15.54 14.83 -10.48
N GLU A 83 16.83 14.50 -10.38
CA GLU A 83 17.32 13.12 -10.31
C GLU A 83 16.82 12.41 -9.05
N ASP A 84 16.81 13.09 -7.91
CA ASP A 84 16.23 12.60 -6.65
C ASP A 84 14.75 12.24 -6.81
N ILE A 85 13.96 13.11 -7.46
CA ILE A 85 12.54 12.87 -7.75
C ILE A 85 12.38 11.67 -8.69
N ALA A 86 13.15 11.62 -9.77
CA ALA A 86 13.12 10.51 -10.73
C ALA A 86 13.47 9.17 -10.08
N SER A 87 14.43 9.15 -9.15
CA SER A 87 14.82 7.96 -8.38
C SER A 87 13.71 7.43 -7.47
N ARG A 88 12.77 8.29 -7.05
CA ARG A 88 11.65 7.93 -6.18
C ARG A 88 10.39 7.51 -6.92
N SER A 89 10.26 7.82 -8.21
CA SER A 89 9.15 7.39 -9.06
C SER A 89 8.82 5.89 -8.95
N PRO A 90 9.79 4.95 -9.00
CA PRO A 90 9.47 3.52 -8.86
C PRO A 90 8.94 3.13 -7.47
N ASN A 91 9.32 3.85 -6.41
CA ASN A 91 8.79 3.60 -5.06
C ASN A 91 7.33 4.05 -4.93
N VAL A 92 6.96 5.14 -5.63
CA VAL A 92 5.57 5.59 -5.74
C VAL A 92 4.74 4.54 -6.48
N GLU A 93 5.21 4.09 -7.66
CA GLU A 93 4.54 3.06 -8.46
C GLU A 93 4.36 1.76 -7.67
N SER A 94 5.40 1.30 -6.97
CA SER A 94 5.32 0.10 -6.13
C SER A 94 4.33 0.26 -4.96
N THR A 95 4.25 1.44 -4.35
CA THR A 95 3.26 1.71 -3.30
C THR A 95 1.83 1.69 -3.85
N VAL A 96 1.62 2.24 -5.05
CA VAL A 96 0.32 2.22 -5.74
C VAL A 96 -0.06 0.79 -6.16
N GLU A 97 0.89 0.01 -6.65
CA GLU A 97 0.67 -1.39 -7.04
C GLU A 97 0.32 -2.26 -5.82
N ALA A 98 1.05 -2.11 -4.71
CA ALA A 98 0.75 -2.77 -3.45
C ALA A 98 -0.65 -2.40 -2.93
N GLY A 99 -1.05 -1.13 -3.06
CA GLY A 99 -2.41 -0.68 -2.72
C GLY A 99 -3.48 -1.31 -3.61
N SER A 100 -3.23 -1.40 -4.92
CA SER A 100 -4.14 -2.01 -5.89
C SER A 100 -4.30 -3.52 -5.67
N GLU A 101 -3.21 -4.22 -5.36
CA GLU A 101 -3.22 -5.64 -5.03
C GLU A 101 -3.99 -5.89 -3.72
N LEU A 102 -3.75 -5.08 -2.69
CA LEU A 102 -4.50 -5.16 -1.43
C LEU A 102 -5.99 -4.93 -1.63
N MET A 103 -6.39 -3.96 -2.46
CA MET A 103 -7.80 -3.70 -2.81
C MET A 103 -8.48 -4.89 -3.50
N LYS A 104 -7.74 -5.76 -4.19
CA LYS A 104 -8.31 -7.00 -4.79
C LYS A 104 -8.58 -8.09 -3.76
N HIS A 105 -7.87 -8.06 -2.62
CA HIS A 105 -7.91 -9.10 -1.60
C HIS A 105 -8.78 -8.74 -0.38
N ILE A 106 -9.05 -7.45 -0.12
CA ILE A 106 -10.00 -7.01 0.91
C ILE A 106 -11.44 -6.91 0.38
N SER A 107 -12.38 -7.35 1.21
CA SER A 107 -13.81 -7.34 0.89
C SER A 107 -14.30 -5.91 0.60
N SER A 108 -15.23 -5.80 -0.36
CA SER A 108 -15.64 -4.58 -1.09
C SER A 108 -15.90 -3.30 -0.28
N ASP A 109 -16.16 -3.39 1.04
CA ASP A 109 -16.50 -2.23 1.88
C ASP A 109 -15.26 -1.54 2.48
N GLU A 110 -14.20 -2.30 2.78
CA GLU A 110 -12.90 -1.76 3.26
C GLU A 110 -12.04 -1.25 2.08
N ALA A 111 -12.15 -1.88 0.91
CA ALA A 111 -11.51 -1.42 -0.33
C ALA A 111 -11.96 -0.01 -0.73
N LEU A 112 -13.26 0.30 -0.52
CA LEU A 112 -13.83 1.62 -0.81
C LEU A 112 -13.25 2.71 0.09
N GLN A 113 -13.07 2.45 1.38
CA GLN A 113 -12.46 3.40 2.31
C GLN A 113 -10.96 3.62 2.04
N LEU A 114 -10.24 2.58 1.60
CA LEU A 114 -8.84 2.71 1.23
C LEU A 114 -8.67 3.52 -0.07
N LYS A 115 -9.57 3.35 -1.03
CA LYS A 115 -9.59 4.13 -2.28
C LYS A 115 -9.79 5.61 -2.02
N ASP A 116 -10.75 5.97 -1.16
CA ASP A 116 -11.04 7.36 -0.82
C ASP A 116 -9.83 8.07 -0.17
N LYS A 117 -9.00 7.32 0.58
CA LYS A 117 -7.74 7.81 1.14
C LYS A 117 -6.57 7.87 0.15
N LEU A 118 -6.61 7.09 -0.93
CA LEU A 118 -5.56 7.08 -1.96
C LEU A 118 -5.83 8.15 -3.02
N ASP A 119 -7.10 8.44 -3.31
CA ASP A 119 -7.56 9.45 -4.27
C ASP A 119 -7.59 10.88 -3.68
N SER A 120 -7.52 11.02 -2.35
CA SER A 120 -7.41 12.31 -1.63
C SER A 120 -5.97 12.72 -1.39
#